data_AF-A0A1D6FX08-F1
#
_entry.id   AF-A0A1D6FX08-F1
#
_cell.length_a   1.000
_cell.length_b   1.000
_cell.length_c   1.000
_cell.angle_alpha   90.00
_cell.angle_beta   90.00
_cell.angle_gamma   90.00
#
_symmetry.space_group_name_H-M   'P 1'
#
loop_
_entity.id
_entity.type
_entity.pdbx_description
1 polymer ?
#
loop_
_entity_poly.entity_id
_entity_poly.type
_entity_poly.pdbx_seq_one_letter_code
_entity_poly.pdbx_strand_id
1 'polypeptide(L)'
;MDVICQAKSGMGKTAVFVLSTLQQIDPVAGQVAALVLCHTRELAYQICHEFERFSKYLPELRVAVFYGGVHIKNHKDLLKNECPHIVVGTPGRILALARDKDLPLKNVRHFILDECDKMLESLDMRRDVQEIFKMTPHDKQVMMFSATLSKEIRPVCKRFMQDVMSYGLTYFNCPSSYLRLPFPRVCFICYLVPIHIPFVGDEMESSVVSINRLGENSRIGTLIFLSIIVTLQPMEIYVDDEAKLTLHGLVQHYIKLSEAEKNRKLNDLLDALDFNQVVIFVKSVSRAAELNKLLCECNFPSICIHSGMTQEERSVIY
;
A
#
# COMPACT_ATOMS: atom_id res chain seq x y z
N MET A 1 0.04 -21.73 1.53
CA MET A 1 0.35 -21.41 0.12
C MET A 1 1.04 -20.07 0.09
N ASP A 2 2.24 -20.01 -0.46
CA ASP A 2 3.06 -18.80 -0.39
C ASP A 2 2.94 -17.96 -1.67
N VAL A 3 3.09 -16.64 -1.54
CA VAL A 3 2.88 -15.68 -2.64
C VAL A 3 4.04 -14.69 -2.72
N ILE A 4 4.62 -14.51 -3.91
CA ILE A 4 5.45 -13.33 -4.23
C ILE A 4 4.68 -12.49 -5.24
N CYS A 5 4.40 -11.24 -4.90
CA CYS A 5 3.70 -10.31 -5.77
C CYS A 5 4.57 -9.09 -6.05
N GLN A 6 4.84 -8.86 -7.34
CA GLN A 6 5.39 -7.60 -7.81
C GLN A 6 4.30 -6.80 -8.52
N ALA A 7 3.99 -5.62 -8.02
CA ALA A 7 3.06 -4.69 -8.68
C ALA A 7 3.38 -3.24 -8.32
N LYS A 8 3.08 -2.28 -9.20
CA LYS A 8 3.37 -0.86 -8.95
C LYS A 8 2.62 -0.30 -7.73
N SER A 9 3.10 0.82 -7.21
CA SER A 9 2.40 1.53 -6.14
C SER A 9 0.99 1.94 -6.60
N GLY A 10 0.01 1.92 -5.70
CA GLY A 10 -1.38 2.25 -6.01
C GLY A 10 -2.21 1.14 -6.66
N MET A 11 -1.64 -0.02 -7.01
CA MET A 11 -2.36 -1.14 -7.65
C MET A 11 -3.16 -2.03 -6.68
N GLY A 12 -3.36 -1.61 -5.44
CA GLY A 12 -4.17 -2.36 -4.47
C GLY A 12 -3.49 -3.58 -3.82
N LYS A 13 -2.15 -3.68 -3.85
CA LYS A 13 -1.38 -4.76 -3.18
C LYS A 13 -1.77 -4.94 -1.71
N THR A 14 -2.01 -3.84 -1.00
CA THR A 14 -2.40 -3.87 0.41
C THR A 14 -3.75 -4.54 0.60
N ALA A 15 -4.78 -4.14 -0.16
CA ALA A 15 -6.10 -4.74 -0.09
C ALA A 15 -6.08 -6.25 -0.37
N VAL A 16 -5.19 -6.69 -1.26
CA VAL A 16 -5.02 -8.10 -1.60
C VAL A 16 -4.65 -8.95 -0.39
N PHE A 17 -3.56 -8.63 0.31
CA PHE A 17 -3.16 -9.43 1.48
C PHE A 17 -4.05 -9.18 2.68
N VAL A 18 -4.62 -7.97 2.83
CA VAL A 18 -5.58 -7.68 3.90
C VAL A 18 -6.81 -8.58 3.75
N LEU A 19 -7.48 -8.58 2.59
CA LEU A 19 -8.66 -9.39 2.35
C LEU A 19 -8.35 -10.88 2.39
N SER A 20 -7.23 -11.31 1.80
CA SER A 20 -6.79 -12.71 1.84
C SER A 20 -6.55 -13.21 3.27
N THR A 21 -5.93 -12.37 4.12
CA THR A 21 -5.70 -12.71 5.53
C THR A 21 -7.01 -12.72 6.31
N LEU A 22 -7.86 -11.70 6.13
CA LEU A 22 -9.16 -11.60 6.81
C LEU A 22 -10.12 -12.74 6.45
N GLN A 23 -10.03 -13.25 5.22
CA GLN A 23 -10.86 -14.38 4.77
C GLN A 23 -10.43 -15.71 5.40
N GLN A 24 -9.16 -15.85 5.75
CA GLN A 24 -8.58 -17.10 6.25
C GLN A 24 -8.38 -17.11 7.78
N ILE A 25 -8.40 -15.94 8.41
CA ILE A 25 -8.14 -15.82 9.84
C ILE A 25 -9.30 -16.40 10.66
N ASP A 26 -8.93 -17.22 11.64
CA ASP A 26 -9.82 -17.71 12.68
C ASP A 26 -9.36 -17.10 14.02
N PRO A 27 -10.06 -16.07 14.53
CA PRO A 27 -9.58 -15.30 15.67
C PRO A 27 -9.63 -16.13 16.96
N VAL A 28 -8.46 -16.38 17.56
CA VAL A 28 -8.35 -17.01 18.87
C VAL A 28 -7.86 -15.99 19.89
N ALA A 29 -8.63 -15.80 20.95
CA ALA A 29 -8.31 -14.83 22.00
C ALA A 29 -6.90 -15.05 22.57
N GLY A 30 -6.12 -13.97 22.66
CA GLY A 30 -4.75 -14.02 23.19
C GLY A 30 -3.69 -14.49 22.20
N GLN A 31 -4.05 -14.80 20.96
CA GLN A 31 -3.12 -15.33 19.97
C GLN A 31 -2.99 -14.42 18.75
N VAL A 32 -1.74 -14.19 18.33
CA VAL A 32 -1.44 -13.53 17.06
C VAL A 32 -1.46 -14.57 15.95
N ALA A 33 -2.40 -14.41 15.02
CA ALA A 33 -2.57 -15.30 13.87
C ALA A 33 -1.89 -14.75 12.60
N ALA A 34 -1.81 -13.42 12.46
CA ALA A 34 -1.17 -12.78 11.32
C ALA A 34 -0.15 -11.73 11.76
N LEU A 35 1.02 -11.72 11.11
CA LEU A 35 2.07 -10.74 11.29
C LEU A 35 2.42 -10.09 9.95
N VAL A 36 2.36 -8.77 9.92
CA VAL A 36 2.73 -7.95 8.76
C VAL A 36 3.92 -7.06 9.12
N LEU A 37 5.00 -7.17 8.35
CA LEU A 37 6.18 -6.32 8.49
C LEU A 37 6.29 -5.36 7.30
N CYS A 38 6.68 -4.13 7.59
CA CYS A 38 7.00 -3.11 6.60
C CYS A 38 8.15 -2.21 7.07
N HIS A 39 8.77 -1.48 6.15
CA HIS A 39 10.01 -0.75 6.44
C HIS A 39 9.80 0.62 7.14
N THR A 40 8.65 1.27 6.95
CA THR A 40 8.33 2.61 7.51
C THR A 40 7.20 2.57 8.54
N ARG A 41 7.18 3.60 9.42
CA ARG A 41 6.17 3.76 10.46
C ARG A 41 4.80 4.13 9.86
N GLU A 42 4.85 4.98 8.85
CA GLU A 42 3.69 5.53 8.15
C GLU A 42 2.97 4.41 7.39
N LEU A 43 3.72 3.58 6.68
CA LEU A 43 3.17 2.42 5.98
C LEU A 43 2.55 1.42 6.96
N ALA A 44 3.18 1.18 8.11
CA ALA A 44 2.63 0.31 9.15
C ALA A 44 1.26 0.83 9.64
N TYR A 45 1.16 2.14 9.86
CA TYR A 45 -0.09 2.78 10.28
C TYR A 45 -1.17 2.67 9.20
N GLN A 46 -0.83 2.95 7.94
CA GLN A 46 -1.74 2.83 6.80
C GLN A 46 -2.28 1.40 6.64
N ILE A 47 -1.40 0.39 6.70
CA ILE A 47 -1.80 -1.02 6.61
C ILE A 47 -2.72 -1.40 7.78
N CYS A 48 -2.41 -0.98 9.00
CA CYS A 48 -3.25 -1.22 10.17
C CYS A 48 -4.66 -0.65 9.96
N HIS A 49 -4.76 0.58 9.44
CA HIS A 49 -6.04 1.22 9.17
C HIS A 49 -6.84 0.52 8.07
N GLU A 50 -6.17 -0.04 7.05
CA GLU A 50 -6.85 -0.86 6.04
C GLU A 50 -7.43 -2.14 6.65
N PHE A 51 -6.69 -2.82 7.54
CA PHE A 51 -7.23 -3.95 8.28
C PHE A 51 -8.44 -3.56 9.13
N GLU A 52 -8.39 -2.45 9.87
CA GLU A 52 -9.53 -1.93 10.63
C GLU A 52 -10.74 -1.62 9.74
N ARG A 53 -10.52 -0.97 8.59
CA ARG A 53 -11.59 -0.62 7.63
C ARG A 53 -12.31 -1.87 7.12
N PHE A 54 -11.56 -2.90 6.73
CA PHE A 54 -12.12 -4.14 6.19
C PHE A 54 -12.64 -5.10 7.27
N SER A 55 -12.19 -4.98 8.51
CA SER A 55 -12.66 -5.78 9.64
C SER A 55 -13.77 -5.11 10.47
N LYS A 56 -14.30 -3.96 10.03
CA LYS A 56 -15.37 -3.22 10.71
C LYS A 56 -16.58 -4.07 11.16
N TYR A 57 -16.90 -5.13 10.40
CA TYR A 57 -18.02 -6.02 10.69
C TYR A 57 -17.61 -7.35 11.35
N LEU A 58 -16.36 -7.46 11.81
CA LEU A 58 -15.78 -8.62 12.50
C LEU A 58 -15.41 -8.21 13.93
N PRO A 59 -16.39 -8.10 14.86
CA PRO A 59 -16.18 -7.48 16.18
C PRO A 59 -15.20 -8.26 17.08
N GLU A 60 -14.96 -9.53 16.79
CA GLU A 60 -14.01 -10.37 17.52
C GLU A 60 -12.56 -10.12 17.08
N LEU A 61 -12.35 -9.52 15.91
CA LEU A 61 -11.02 -9.27 15.39
C LEU A 61 -10.40 -8.02 16.02
N ARG A 62 -9.11 -8.10 16.33
CA ARG A 62 -8.32 -7.00 16.89
C ARG A 62 -7.04 -6.88 16.09
N VAL A 63 -6.71 -5.65 15.75
CA VAL A 63 -5.54 -5.29 14.96
C VAL A 63 -4.74 -4.28 15.79
N ALA A 64 -3.42 -4.41 15.82
CA ALA A 64 -2.57 -3.39 16.44
C ALA A 64 -1.31 -3.16 15.63
N VAL A 65 -0.79 -1.94 15.74
CA VAL A 65 0.43 -1.50 15.07
C VAL A 65 1.56 -1.27 16.08
N PHE A 66 2.78 -1.74 15.77
CA PHE A 66 3.96 -1.52 16.60
C PHE A 66 5.16 -1.03 15.80
N TYR A 67 5.66 0.15 16.15
CA TYR A 67 6.85 0.74 15.53
C TYR A 67 7.71 1.54 16.53
N GLY A 68 8.89 2.00 16.10
CA GLY A 68 9.81 2.81 16.90
C GLY A 68 9.32 4.23 17.21
N GLY A 69 9.89 4.90 18.21
CA GLY A 69 9.52 6.29 18.59
C GLY A 69 8.42 6.41 19.64
N VAL A 70 7.67 5.33 19.91
CA VAL A 70 6.73 5.24 21.05
C VAL A 70 7.38 4.46 22.20
N HIS A 71 7.12 4.85 23.45
CA HIS A 71 7.61 4.11 24.62
C HIS A 71 7.19 2.63 24.56
N ILE A 72 8.16 1.72 24.65
CA ILE A 72 7.92 0.27 24.50
C ILE A 72 6.96 -0.27 25.56
N LYS A 73 6.93 0.33 26.75
CA LYS A 73 6.03 -0.05 27.85
C LYS A 73 4.56 -0.02 27.41
N ASN A 74 4.15 1.00 26.65
CA ASN A 74 2.78 1.10 26.14
C ASN A 74 2.42 -0.09 25.24
N HIS A 75 3.38 -0.58 24.44
CA HIS A 75 3.16 -1.75 23.60
C HIS A 75 3.09 -3.04 24.42
N LYS A 76 3.93 -3.18 25.46
CA LYS A 76 3.88 -4.32 26.38
C LYS A 76 2.55 -4.38 27.14
N ASP A 77 2.08 -3.24 27.63
CA ASP A 77 0.81 -3.13 28.35
C ASP A 77 -0.38 -3.47 27.42
N LEU A 78 -0.37 -3.00 26.17
CA LEU A 78 -1.37 -3.37 25.15
C LEU A 78 -1.36 -4.88 24.90
N LEU A 79 -0.19 -5.49 24.67
CA LEU A 79 -0.08 -6.93 24.40
C LEU A 79 -0.56 -7.78 25.60
N LYS A 80 -0.31 -7.32 26.83
CA LYS A 80 -0.71 -8.00 28.05
C LYS A 80 -2.22 -7.94 28.30
N ASN A 81 -2.84 -6.80 28.05
CA ASN A 81 -4.25 -6.57 28.36
C ASN A 81 -5.17 -6.94 27.19
N GLU A 82 -4.76 -6.61 25.96
CA GLU A 82 -5.59 -6.66 24.75
C GLU A 82 -4.80 -7.21 23.57
N CYS A 83 -4.27 -8.43 23.72
CA CYS A 83 -3.49 -9.08 22.65
C CYS A 83 -4.29 -9.11 21.33
N PRO A 84 -3.73 -8.55 20.23
CA PRO A 84 -4.37 -8.49 18.93
C PRO A 84 -4.24 -9.82 18.17
N HIS A 85 -5.14 -10.05 17.22
CA HIS A 85 -5.10 -11.21 16.32
C HIS A 85 -4.21 -10.94 15.10
N ILE A 86 -4.16 -9.68 14.67
CA ILE A 86 -3.34 -9.20 13.55
C ILE A 86 -2.36 -8.15 14.08
N VAL A 87 -1.09 -8.34 13.80
CA VAL A 87 -0.02 -7.41 14.18
C VAL A 87 0.61 -6.83 12.94
N VAL A 88 0.69 -5.51 12.87
CA VAL A 88 1.41 -4.76 11.83
C VAL A 88 2.57 -4.03 12.48
N GLY A 89 3.76 -3.99 11.88
CA GLY A 89 4.84 -3.23 12.51
C GLY A 89 6.16 -3.19 11.76
N THR A 90 7.10 -2.42 12.32
CA THR A 90 8.46 -2.35 11.80
C THR A 90 9.34 -3.44 12.44
N PRO A 91 10.29 -4.04 11.69
CA PRO A 91 11.09 -5.18 12.17
C PRO A 91 11.74 -4.94 13.53
N GLY A 92 12.43 -3.81 13.73
CA GLY A 92 13.14 -3.54 14.98
C GLY A 92 12.24 -3.53 16.22
N ARG A 93 11.01 -2.98 16.13
CA ARG A 93 10.07 -2.97 17.27
C ARG A 93 9.45 -4.35 17.51
N ILE A 94 9.06 -5.04 16.44
CA ILE A 94 8.48 -6.39 16.54
C ILE A 94 9.50 -7.35 17.14
N LEU A 95 10.76 -7.30 16.68
CA LEU A 95 11.83 -8.13 17.21
C LEU A 95 12.07 -7.87 18.70
N ALA A 96 12.10 -6.61 19.14
CA ALA A 96 12.28 -6.28 20.54
C ALA A 96 11.18 -6.88 21.42
N LEU A 97 9.91 -6.75 21.00
CA LEU A 97 8.76 -7.31 21.73
C LEU A 97 8.75 -8.85 21.72
N ALA A 98 9.19 -9.47 20.62
CA ALA A 98 9.27 -10.92 20.50
C ALA A 98 10.41 -11.51 21.36
N ARG A 99 11.58 -10.86 21.38
CA ARG A 99 12.73 -11.27 22.21
C ARG A 99 12.41 -11.22 23.70
N ASP A 100 11.71 -10.17 24.13
CA ASP A 100 11.27 -10.01 25.52
C ASP A 100 10.10 -10.93 25.89
N LYS A 101 9.58 -11.72 24.93
CA LYS A 101 8.44 -12.64 25.06
C LYS A 101 7.11 -11.96 25.37
N ASP A 102 7.02 -10.64 25.20
CA ASP A 102 5.78 -9.87 25.32
C ASP A 102 4.86 -10.13 24.11
N LEU A 103 5.44 -10.36 22.92
CA LEU A 103 4.71 -10.66 21.69
C LEU A 103 4.82 -12.16 21.33
N PRO A 104 3.76 -12.97 21.54
CA PRO A 104 3.78 -14.38 21.20
C PRO A 104 3.61 -14.62 19.70
N LEU A 105 4.66 -15.13 19.04
CA LEU A 105 4.66 -15.42 17.60
C LEU A 105 4.41 -16.89 17.23
N LYS A 106 4.15 -17.74 18.24
CA LYS A 106 4.05 -19.21 18.09
C LYS A 106 2.83 -19.68 17.29
N ASN A 107 1.82 -18.83 17.11
CA ASN A 107 0.57 -19.20 16.43
C ASN A 107 0.37 -18.44 15.11
N VAL A 108 1.42 -17.76 14.64
CA VAL A 108 1.37 -17.00 13.38
C VAL A 108 1.22 -17.97 12.21
N ARG A 109 0.06 -17.92 11.55
CA ARG A 109 -0.27 -18.68 10.33
C ARG A 109 -0.08 -17.87 9.05
N HIS A 110 -0.09 -16.53 9.15
CA HIS A 110 0.15 -15.64 8.01
C HIS A 110 1.32 -14.71 8.32
N PHE A 111 2.38 -14.77 7.50
CA PHE A 111 3.56 -13.93 7.61
C PHE A 111 3.70 -13.09 6.34
N ILE A 112 3.44 -11.79 6.45
CA ILE A 112 3.40 -10.88 5.31
C ILE A 112 4.56 -9.88 5.38
N LEU A 113 5.24 -9.68 4.26
CA LEU A 113 6.23 -8.62 4.06
C LEU A 113 5.75 -7.67 2.98
N ASP A 114 5.51 -6.41 3.30
CA ASP A 114 5.23 -5.35 2.32
C ASP A 114 6.45 -4.45 2.11
N GLU A 115 6.68 -4.06 0.87
CA GLU A 115 7.96 -3.48 0.40
C GLU A 115 9.17 -4.33 0.81
N CYS A 116 9.08 -5.63 0.53
CA CYS A 116 10.07 -6.61 0.97
C CYS A 116 11.47 -6.38 0.41
N ASP A 117 11.60 -5.74 -0.75
CA ASP A 117 12.89 -5.34 -1.33
C ASP A 117 13.62 -4.34 -0.43
N LYS A 118 12.93 -3.29 0.03
CA LYS A 118 13.50 -2.29 0.95
C LYS A 118 13.90 -2.89 2.29
N MET A 119 13.09 -3.83 2.81
CA MET A 119 13.41 -4.50 4.08
C MET A 119 14.58 -5.49 3.97
N LEU A 120 14.69 -6.21 2.85
CA LEU A 120 15.67 -7.30 2.69
C LEU A 120 16.99 -6.83 2.06
N GLU A 121 17.03 -5.64 1.44
CA GLU A 121 18.25 -5.00 0.94
C GLU A 121 19.14 -4.51 2.08
N SER A 122 18.56 -3.90 3.11
CA SER A 122 19.31 -3.46 4.30
C SER A 122 19.72 -4.65 5.18
N LEU A 123 21.02 -4.78 5.46
CA LEU A 123 21.56 -5.89 6.26
C LEU A 123 21.01 -5.96 7.68
N ASP A 124 20.71 -4.82 8.30
CA ASP A 124 20.23 -4.79 9.69
C ASP A 124 18.76 -5.20 9.75
N MET A 125 17.91 -4.61 8.90
CA MET A 125 16.50 -5.00 8.82
C MET A 125 16.34 -6.46 8.36
N ARG A 126 17.16 -6.93 7.41
CA ARG A 126 17.14 -8.32 6.97
C ARG A 126 17.45 -9.28 8.11
N ARG A 127 18.43 -8.97 8.96
CA ARG A 127 18.75 -9.78 10.14
C ARG A 127 17.58 -9.84 11.09
N ASP A 128 16.94 -8.71 11.35
CA ASP A 128 15.77 -8.63 12.22
C ASP A 128 14.60 -9.46 11.68
N VAL A 129 14.26 -9.30 10.39
CA VAL A 129 13.19 -10.06 9.72
C VAL A 129 13.47 -11.57 9.77
N GLN A 130 14.71 -11.99 9.53
CA GLN A 130 15.09 -13.41 9.59
C GLN A 130 14.95 -13.99 11.00
N GLU A 131 15.27 -13.20 12.03
CA GLU A 131 15.14 -13.64 13.41
C GLU A 131 13.67 -13.75 13.82
N ILE A 132 12.85 -12.74 13.50
CA ILE A 132 11.39 -12.79 13.71
C ILE A 132 10.80 -14.01 12.99
N PHE A 133 11.20 -14.26 11.74
CA PHE A 133 10.71 -15.39 10.96
C PHE A 133 11.01 -16.74 11.64
N LYS A 134 12.19 -16.90 12.25
CA LYS A 134 12.56 -18.12 13.00
C LYS A 134 11.78 -18.31 14.30
N MET A 135 11.21 -17.24 14.85
CA MET A 135 10.36 -17.30 16.05
C MET A 135 8.91 -17.72 15.74
N THR A 136 8.53 -17.77 14.46
CA THR A 136 7.19 -18.19 13.99
C THR A 136 7.20 -19.67 13.56
N PRO A 137 6.03 -20.35 13.50
CA PRO A 137 5.92 -21.72 12.99
C PRO A 137 6.53 -21.92 11.60
N HIS A 138 6.99 -23.14 11.32
CA HIS A 138 7.49 -23.49 9.98
C HIS A 138 6.35 -23.67 8.97
N ASP A 139 5.22 -24.20 9.42
CA ASP A 139 3.99 -24.33 8.62
C ASP A 139 3.14 -23.07 8.78
N LYS A 140 3.31 -22.14 7.84
CA LYS A 140 2.59 -20.87 7.76
C LYS A 140 2.58 -20.39 6.32
N GLN A 141 1.57 -19.63 5.93
CA GLN A 141 1.54 -18.93 4.65
C GLN A 141 2.46 -17.71 4.70
N VAL A 142 3.37 -17.61 3.74
CA VAL A 142 4.25 -16.46 3.55
C VAL A 142 3.83 -15.66 2.33
N MET A 143 3.58 -14.37 2.50
CA MET A 143 3.25 -13.47 1.39
C MET A 143 4.23 -12.31 1.33
N MET A 144 4.77 -12.02 0.15
CA MET A 144 5.72 -10.93 -0.06
C MET A 144 5.25 -10.01 -1.17
N PHE A 145 5.23 -8.72 -0.90
CA PHE A 145 4.78 -7.68 -1.81
C PHE A 145 5.89 -6.65 -2.01
N SER A 146 6.09 -6.22 -3.25
CA SER A 146 6.98 -5.09 -3.56
C SER A 146 6.60 -4.42 -4.89
N ALA A 147 6.97 -3.16 -5.05
CA ALA A 147 6.95 -2.49 -6.34
C ALA A 147 8.07 -2.95 -7.28
N THR A 148 9.21 -3.33 -6.72
CA THR A 148 10.44 -3.61 -7.44
C THR A 148 11.11 -4.87 -6.91
N LEU A 149 11.15 -5.94 -7.70
CA LEU A 149 11.90 -7.16 -7.36
C LEU A 149 13.05 -7.36 -8.34
N SER A 150 14.23 -6.87 -7.95
CA SER A 150 15.48 -7.08 -8.69
C SER A 150 15.85 -8.57 -8.79
N LYS A 151 16.72 -8.93 -9.74
CA LYS A 151 17.21 -10.32 -9.87
C LYS A 151 17.99 -10.79 -8.64
N GLU A 152 18.56 -9.87 -7.87
CA GLU A 152 19.39 -10.16 -6.70
C GLU A 152 18.56 -10.41 -5.44
N ILE A 153 17.40 -9.76 -5.29
CA ILE A 153 16.57 -9.90 -4.10
C ILE A 153 15.67 -11.14 -4.16
N ARG A 154 15.31 -11.60 -5.37
CA ARG A 154 14.44 -12.77 -5.58
C ARG A 154 14.96 -14.05 -4.89
N PRO A 155 16.23 -14.44 -5.01
CA PRO A 155 16.77 -15.58 -4.27
C PRO A 155 16.68 -15.41 -2.75
N VAL A 156 16.72 -14.17 -2.24
CA VAL A 156 16.58 -13.90 -0.81
C VAL A 156 15.13 -14.15 -0.39
N CYS A 157 14.15 -13.64 -1.13
CA CYS A 157 12.72 -13.88 -0.87
C CYS A 157 12.38 -15.37 -0.90
N LYS A 158 12.88 -16.11 -1.90
CA LYS A 158 12.64 -17.55 -2.04
C LYS A 158 13.11 -18.38 -0.83
N ARG A 159 14.09 -17.91 -0.06
CA ARG A 159 14.55 -18.62 1.16
C ARG A 159 13.55 -18.58 2.32
N PHE A 160 12.58 -17.69 2.27
CA PHE A 160 11.52 -17.60 3.29
C PHE A 160 10.28 -18.42 2.92
N MET A 161 10.23 -19.00 1.73
CA MET A 161 9.03 -19.63 1.17
C MET A 161 9.27 -21.11 0.89
N GLN A 162 8.21 -21.90 0.93
CA GLN A 162 8.26 -23.33 0.56
C GLN A 162 7.82 -23.50 -0.90
N ASP A 163 8.63 -24.20 -1.69
CA ASP A 163 8.42 -24.56 -3.12
C ASP A 163 7.60 -23.55 -3.93
N VAL A 164 8.19 -22.40 -4.26
CA VAL A 164 7.54 -21.39 -5.10
C VAL A 164 7.60 -21.80 -6.57
N MET A 165 6.47 -22.21 -7.15
CA MET A 165 6.31 -22.43 -8.59
C MET A 165 6.13 -21.07 -9.28
N SER A 166 7.10 -20.68 -10.11
CA SER A 166 7.05 -19.42 -10.87
C SER A 166 6.02 -19.51 -12.00
N TYR A 167 4.91 -18.79 -11.90
CA TYR A 167 3.99 -18.55 -13.02
C TYR A 167 4.14 -17.11 -13.50
N GLY A 168 4.54 -16.92 -14.76
CA GLY A 168 4.37 -15.63 -15.41
C GLY A 168 2.90 -15.48 -15.78
N LEU A 169 2.16 -14.63 -15.06
CA LEU A 169 0.79 -14.27 -15.46
C LEU A 169 0.88 -13.25 -16.61
N THR A 170 0.97 -13.75 -17.83
CA THR A 170 0.50 -13.02 -19.00
C THR A 170 -1.03 -12.99 -18.91
N TYR A 171 -1.61 -11.79 -18.87
CA TYR A 171 -3.05 -11.51 -18.86
C TYR A 171 -3.93 -12.67 -19.37
N PHE A 172 -4.59 -13.38 -18.46
CA PHE A 172 -5.67 -14.28 -18.84
C PHE A 172 -6.88 -13.43 -19.22
N ASN A 173 -7.18 -13.35 -20.52
CA ASN A 173 -8.50 -12.96 -20.99
C ASN A 173 -9.50 -14.03 -20.53
N CYS A 174 -10.16 -13.79 -19.39
CA CYS A 174 -11.25 -14.64 -18.94
C CYS A 174 -12.52 -14.26 -19.71
N PRO A 175 -13.12 -15.15 -20.52
CA PRO A 175 -14.39 -14.86 -21.18
C PRO A 175 -15.49 -14.71 -20.11
N SER A 176 -16.32 -13.67 -20.24
CA SER A 176 -17.28 -13.15 -19.24
C SER A 176 -18.46 -14.05 -18.86
N SER A 177 -18.31 -15.37 -18.88
CA SER A 177 -19.39 -16.30 -18.59
C SER A 177 -18.91 -17.37 -17.63
N TYR A 178 -19.63 -17.45 -16.50
CA TYR A 178 -19.52 -18.44 -15.41
C TYR A 178 -18.62 -18.08 -14.22
N LEU A 179 -19.18 -17.28 -13.30
CA LEU A 179 -18.89 -17.45 -11.87
C LEU A 179 -20.21 -17.49 -11.08
N ARG A 180 -20.84 -18.68 -11.02
CA ARG A 180 -21.80 -18.99 -9.95
C ARG A 180 -21.00 -19.59 -8.81
N LEU A 181 -20.68 -18.80 -7.78
CA LEU A 181 -20.19 -19.34 -6.53
C LEU A 181 -21.37 -19.90 -5.73
N PRO A 182 -21.30 -21.14 -5.20
CA PRO A 182 -22.25 -21.59 -4.19
C PRO A 182 -21.83 -20.93 -2.87
N PHE A 183 -22.81 -20.43 -2.11
CA PHE A 183 -22.84 -20.14 -0.66
C PHE A 183 -23.36 -18.73 -0.33
N PRO A 184 -24.37 -18.64 0.56
CA PRO A 184 -24.99 -17.38 0.94
C PRO A 184 -24.29 -16.85 2.20
N ARG A 185 -23.44 -15.84 2.05
CA ARG A 185 -23.19 -14.75 3.02
C ARG A 185 -22.08 -13.87 2.45
N VAL A 186 -22.44 -12.62 2.18
CA VAL A 186 -21.65 -11.52 1.57
C VAL A 186 -21.56 -11.60 0.03
N CYS A 187 -22.41 -10.80 -0.63
CA CYS A 187 -22.46 -10.65 -2.09
C CYS A 187 -21.84 -9.29 -2.45
N PHE A 188 -20.68 -9.27 -3.12
CA PHE A 188 -20.16 -8.08 -3.79
C PHE A 188 -20.47 -8.21 -5.29
N ILE A 189 -21.44 -7.44 -5.77
CA ILE A 189 -21.78 -7.34 -7.20
C ILE A 189 -20.82 -6.32 -7.83
N CYS A 190 -20.04 -6.73 -8.84
CA CYS A 190 -19.19 -5.84 -9.62
C CYS A 190 -19.69 -5.72 -11.06
N TYR A 191 -19.92 -4.49 -11.51
CA TYR A 191 -20.21 -4.15 -12.91
C TYR A 191 -18.90 -3.96 -13.69
N LEU A 192 -18.80 -4.55 -14.88
CA LEU A 192 -17.72 -4.40 -15.86
C LEU A 192 -18.29 -3.70 -17.11
N VAL A 193 -17.60 -2.67 -17.61
CA VAL A 193 -17.84 -2.08 -18.95
C VAL A 193 -16.49 -1.96 -19.68
N PRO A 194 -16.34 -2.41 -20.94
CA PRO A 194 -15.06 -2.43 -21.67
C PRO A 194 -14.93 -1.28 -22.68
N ILE A 195 -13.76 -0.63 -22.81
CA ILE A 195 -13.41 0.20 -23.99
C ILE A 195 -11.93 0.06 -24.38
N HIS A 196 -11.73 -0.04 -25.70
CA HIS A 196 -10.54 -0.33 -26.53
C HIS A 196 -9.49 0.80 -26.67
N ILE A 197 -8.24 0.43 -26.98
CA ILE A 197 -7.08 1.30 -27.34
C ILE A 197 -6.87 1.34 -28.87
N PRO A 198 -6.26 2.40 -29.46
CA PRO A 198 -4.93 2.23 -30.08
C PRO A 198 -3.91 3.42 -29.92
N PHE A 199 -2.69 3.15 -30.40
CA PHE A 199 -1.32 3.69 -30.21
C PHE A 199 -0.93 5.08 -30.82
N VAL A 200 0.25 5.63 -30.39
CA VAL A 200 1.46 6.11 -31.15
C VAL A 200 2.16 7.37 -30.53
N GLY A 201 3.49 7.28 -30.27
CA GLY A 201 4.51 8.30 -30.67
C GLY A 201 5.14 9.33 -29.68
N ASP A 202 6.43 9.12 -29.37
CA ASP A 202 7.63 9.98 -29.17
C ASP A 202 7.75 11.26 -28.28
N GLU A 203 8.82 11.21 -27.46
CA GLU A 203 9.84 12.16 -26.90
C GLU A 203 9.60 13.62 -26.38
N MET A 204 10.18 13.84 -25.17
CA MET A 204 10.92 15.01 -24.61
C MET A 204 10.30 16.18 -23.77
N GLU A 205 10.90 16.32 -22.57
CA GLU A 205 11.23 17.47 -21.68
C GLU A 205 10.19 18.49 -21.14
N SER A 206 9.71 18.14 -19.94
CA SER A 206 9.32 18.88 -18.72
C SER A 206 9.20 20.41 -18.65
N SER A 207 7.97 20.86 -18.40
CA SER A 207 7.54 21.62 -17.20
C SER A 207 6.01 21.52 -17.10
N VAL A 208 5.48 20.62 -16.25
CA VAL A 208 4.04 20.26 -16.23
C VAL A 208 3.34 20.84 -15.00
N VAL A 209 2.23 21.55 -15.23
CA VAL A 209 1.20 21.83 -14.24
C VAL A 209 0.14 20.73 -14.38
N SER A 210 0.07 19.80 -13.43
CA SER A 210 -0.95 18.74 -13.44
C SER A 210 -2.26 19.24 -12.84
N ILE A 211 -3.30 19.27 -13.66
CA ILE A 211 -4.69 19.48 -13.24
C ILE A 211 -5.34 18.10 -13.19
N ASN A 212 -5.66 17.60 -11.99
CA ASN A 212 -6.27 16.29 -11.83
C ASN A 212 -7.80 16.37 -12.02
N ARG A 213 -8.31 15.83 -13.12
CA ARG A 213 -9.64 15.22 -13.15
C ARG A 213 -9.47 13.76 -12.68
N LEU A 214 -9.92 13.46 -11.46
CA LEU A 214 -10.06 12.08 -11.00
C LEU A 214 -11.32 11.48 -11.65
N GLY A 215 -11.15 10.88 -12.82
CA GLY A 215 -12.12 9.92 -13.36
C GLY A 215 -11.96 8.59 -12.63
N GLU A 216 -13.04 8.11 -12.01
CA GLU A 216 -13.12 6.79 -11.37
C GLU A 216 -12.73 5.68 -12.37
N ASN A 217 -11.55 5.06 -12.20
CA ASN A 217 -11.22 3.81 -12.89
C ASN A 217 -10.11 3.00 -12.20
N SER A 218 -10.02 3.06 -10.87
CA SER A 218 -9.06 2.27 -10.08
C SER A 218 -9.63 0.97 -9.49
N ARG A 219 -10.91 0.67 -9.69
CA ARG A 219 -11.58 -0.50 -9.06
C ARG A 219 -11.42 -1.81 -9.83
N ILE A 220 -11.13 -1.77 -11.14
CA ILE A 220 -11.10 -2.97 -11.99
C ILE A 220 -9.83 -3.82 -11.74
N GLY A 221 -8.68 -3.19 -11.51
CA GLY A 221 -7.42 -3.90 -11.23
C GLY A 221 -7.46 -4.73 -9.94
N THR A 222 -8.09 -4.20 -8.88
CA THR A 222 -8.23 -4.87 -7.59
C THR A 222 -9.09 -6.14 -7.68
N LEU A 223 -10.13 -6.13 -8.52
CA LEU A 223 -11.06 -7.25 -8.69
C LEU A 223 -10.48 -8.43 -9.47
N ILE A 224 -9.66 -8.15 -10.49
CA ILE A 224 -8.95 -9.18 -11.25
C ILE A 224 -7.91 -9.87 -10.34
N PHE A 225 -7.21 -9.09 -9.51
CA PHE A 225 -6.21 -9.62 -8.59
C PHE A 225 -6.81 -10.51 -7.49
N LEU A 226 -7.97 -10.12 -6.95
CA LEU A 226 -8.67 -10.88 -5.93
C LEU A 226 -9.18 -12.24 -6.45
N SER A 227 -9.57 -12.31 -7.73
CA SER A 227 -10.08 -13.53 -8.36
C SER A 227 -8.96 -14.55 -8.65
N ILE A 228 -7.75 -14.07 -8.98
CA ILE A 228 -6.59 -14.94 -9.27
C ILE A 228 -6.08 -15.64 -8.01
N ILE A 229 -6.08 -14.97 -6.86
CA ILE A 229 -5.48 -15.47 -5.61
C ILE A 229 -6.23 -16.67 -5.00
N VAL A 230 -7.48 -16.90 -5.40
CA VAL A 230 -8.33 -17.95 -4.83
C VAL A 230 -8.05 -19.34 -5.43
N THR A 231 -7.28 -19.45 -6.53
CA THR A 231 -7.12 -20.74 -7.23
C THR A 231 -5.65 -21.15 -7.45
N LEU A 232 -5.22 -22.10 -6.62
CA LEU A 232 -4.20 -23.16 -6.83
C LEU A 232 -2.69 -22.79 -6.85
N GLN A 233 -1.95 -23.48 -5.96
CA GLN A 233 -0.48 -23.66 -5.82
C GLN A 233 0.39 -22.38 -5.73
N PRO A 234 1.50 -22.39 -4.95
CA PRO A 234 2.29 -21.18 -4.65
C PRO A 234 2.61 -20.36 -5.91
N MET A 235 2.17 -19.11 -5.91
CA MET A 235 2.13 -18.25 -7.10
C MET A 235 3.15 -17.12 -6.98
N GLU A 236 3.98 -16.97 -8.01
CA GLU A 236 4.58 -15.68 -8.32
C GLU A 236 3.61 -14.91 -9.21
N ILE A 237 3.27 -13.68 -8.84
CA ILE A 237 2.41 -12.81 -9.64
C ILE A 237 3.20 -11.56 -10.01
N TYR A 238 3.37 -11.35 -11.31
CA TYR A 238 3.94 -10.14 -11.86
C TYR A 238 2.81 -9.35 -12.52
N VAL A 239 2.48 -8.20 -11.94
CA VAL A 239 1.69 -7.19 -12.65
C VAL A 239 2.68 -6.38 -13.47
N ASP A 240 3.05 -6.95 -14.61
CA ASP A 240 3.78 -6.21 -15.61
C ASP A 240 2.79 -5.31 -16.34
N ASP A 241 2.94 -4.03 -16.09
CA ASP A 241 2.53 -3.02 -17.04
C ASP A 241 3.84 -2.47 -17.60
N GLU A 242 4.13 -2.78 -18.87
CA GLU A 242 5.07 -1.98 -19.66
C GLU A 242 4.66 -0.49 -19.72
N ALA A 243 3.52 -0.11 -19.13
CA ALA A 243 3.16 1.27 -18.88
C ALA A 243 4.09 1.91 -17.84
N LYS A 244 5.27 2.41 -18.25
CA LYS A 244 5.80 3.70 -17.74
C LYS A 244 4.61 4.58 -17.35
N LEU A 245 4.64 5.33 -16.23
CA LEU A 245 3.59 6.32 -15.92
C LEU A 245 3.23 7.05 -17.22
N THR A 246 2.12 6.65 -17.83
CA THR A 246 1.79 7.14 -19.15
C THR A 246 1.01 8.40 -18.88
N LEU A 247 1.34 9.45 -19.62
CA LEU A 247 0.52 10.67 -19.62
C LEU A 247 -0.80 10.43 -20.37
N HIS A 248 -1.15 9.17 -20.62
CA HIS A 248 -2.32 8.76 -21.37
C HIS A 248 -3.57 9.02 -20.51
N GLY A 249 -4.52 9.76 -21.08
CA GLY A 249 -5.71 10.23 -20.35
C GLY A 249 -5.48 11.50 -19.51
N LEU A 250 -4.24 12.02 -19.43
CA LEU A 250 -3.98 13.32 -18.83
C LEU A 250 -3.99 14.40 -19.91
N VAL A 251 -4.89 15.36 -19.74
CA VAL A 251 -4.88 16.57 -20.55
C VAL A 251 -3.80 17.50 -19.98
N GLN A 252 -2.78 17.78 -20.80
CA GLN A 252 -1.65 18.61 -20.41
C GLN A 252 -1.68 19.93 -21.17
N HIS A 253 -1.51 21.02 -20.42
CA HIS A 253 -1.40 22.36 -20.96
C HIS A 253 -0.19 23.07 -20.33
N TYR A 254 0.40 23.99 -21.08
CA TYR A 254 1.42 24.89 -20.56
C TYR A 254 1.02 26.34 -20.87
N ILE A 255 1.42 27.25 -19.99
CA ILE A 255 1.20 28.69 -20.17
C ILE A 255 2.54 29.38 -19.94
N LYS A 256 3.04 30.09 -20.96
CA LYS A 256 4.25 30.89 -20.86
C LYS A 256 3.91 32.21 -20.17
N LEU A 257 4.49 32.44 -18.99
CA LEU A 257 4.25 33.61 -18.15
C LEU A 257 5.56 34.08 -17.52
N SER A 258 5.62 35.35 -17.15
CA SER A 258 6.64 35.84 -16.24
C SER A 258 6.34 35.40 -14.79
N GLU A 259 7.34 35.41 -13.90
CA GLU A 259 7.15 35.02 -12.49
C GLU A 259 6.10 35.89 -11.76
N ALA A 260 6.03 37.18 -12.08
CA ALA A 260 5.10 38.12 -11.45
C ALA A 260 3.63 37.82 -11.80
N GLU A 261 3.37 37.19 -12.95
CA GLU A 261 2.02 36.91 -13.44
C GLU A 261 1.45 35.59 -12.91
N LYS A 262 2.29 34.72 -12.33
CA LYS A 262 1.90 33.35 -11.94
C LYS A 262 0.76 33.33 -10.92
N ASN A 263 0.82 34.16 -9.88
CA ASN A 263 -0.20 34.15 -8.82
C ASN A 263 -1.57 34.59 -9.35
N ARG A 264 -1.60 35.67 -10.13
CA ARG A 264 -2.84 36.15 -10.76
C ARG A 264 -3.41 35.08 -11.69
N LYS A 265 -2.58 34.51 -12.56
CA LYS A 265 -3.05 33.51 -13.52
C LYS A 265 -3.49 32.21 -12.84
N LEU A 266 -2.86 31.83 -11.73
CA LEU A 266 -3.27 30.69 -10.93
C LEU A 266 -4.66 30.92 -10.32
N ASN A 267 -4.91 32.08 -9.71
CA ASN A 267 -6.23 32.41 -9.18
C ASN A 267 -7.31 32.39 -10.29
N ASP A 268 -7.03 33.00 -11.44
CA ASP A 268 -7.94 32.96 -12.59
C ASP A 268 -8.26 31.52 -13.04
N LEU A 269 -7.29 30.60 -12.94
CA LEU A 269 -7.49 29.19 -13.26
C LEU A 269 -8.30 28.46 -12.19
N LEU A 270 -8.07 28.77 -10.91
CA LEU A 270 -8.82 28.17 -9.80
C LEU A 270 -10.29 28.63 -9.79
N ASP A 271 -10.57 29.86 -10.22
CA ASP A 271 -11.93 30.38 -10.36
C ASP A 271 -12.65 29.82 -11.59
N ALA A 272 -11.93 29.60 -12.68
CA ALA A 272 -12.54 29.21 -13.96
C ALA A 272 -12.70 27.70 -14.15
N LEU A 273 -11.98 26.88 -13.37
CA LEU A 273 -11.96 25.42 -13.55
C LEU A 273 -12.73 24.72 -12.43
N ASP A 274 -13.61 23.79 -12.81
CA ASP A 274 -14.22 22.86 -11.87
C ASP A 274 -13.26 21.71 -11.54
N PHE A 275 -12.94 21.56 -10.25
CA PHE A 275 -12.09 20.48 -9.75
C PHE A 275 -12.56 19.99 -8.37
N ASN A 276 -12.24 18.74 -8.04
CA ASN A 276 -12.46 18.20 -6.70
C ASN A 276 -11.29 18.54 -5.77
N GLN A 277 -10.06 18.33 -6.25
CA GLN A 277 -8.82 18.59 -5.53
C GLN A 277 -7.73 18.99 -6.51
N VAL A 278 -6.88 19.95 -6.13
CA VAL A 278 -5.76 20.44 -6.94
C VAL A 278 -4.47 20.30 -6.15
N VAL A 279 -3.42 19.81 -6.81
CA VAL A 279 -2.08 19.72 -6.25
C VAL A 279 -1.19 20.71 -6.99
N ILE A 280 -0.57 21.64 -6.24
CA ILE A 280 0.30 22.67 -6.80
C ILE A 280 1.73 22.40 -6.37
N PHE A 281 2.60 22.11 -7.34
CA PHE A 281 4.02 21.89 -7.09
C PHE A 281 4.79 23.22 -7.16
N VAL A 282 5.65 23.44 -6.16
CA VAL A 282 6.53 24.61 -6.08
C VAL A 282 7.97 24.20 -5.80
N LYS A 283 8.92 25.03 -6.25
CA LYS A 283 10.36 24.72 -6.21
C LYS A 283 11.01 24.80 -4.83
N SER A 284 10.39 25.44 -3.84
CA SER A 284 11.01 25.67 -2.53
C SER A 284 9.99 25.75 -1.39
N VAL A 285 10.47 25.46 -0.17
CA VAL A 285 9.69 25.53 1.09
C VAL A 285 9.09 26.92 1.30
N SER A 286 9.90 27.97 1.15
CA SER A 286 9.43 29.36 1.34
C SER A 286 8.31 29.72 0.37
N ARG A 287 8.37 29.28 -0.89
CA ARG A 287 7.30 29.52 -1.86
C ARG A 287 6.03 28.75 -1.55
N ALA A 288 6.15 27.55 -1.00
CA ALA A 288 5.01 26.75 -0.60
C ALA A 288 4.23 27.43 0.54
N ALA A 289 4.94 27.94 1.54
CA ALA A 289 4.36 28.68 2.65
C ALA A 289 3.69 29.99 2.21
N GLU A 290 4.37 30.79 1.38
CA GLU A 290 3.84 32.06 0.86
C GLU A 290 2.59 31.83 0.00
N LEU A 291 2.62 30.83 -0.90
CA LEU A 291 1.49 30.51 -1.75
C LEU A 291 0.29 30.01 -0.95
N ASN A 292 0.52 29.16 0.06
CA ASN A 292 -0.54 28.69 0.94
C ASN A 292 -1.22 29.83 1.69
N LYS A 293 -0.42 30.80 2.18
CA LYS A 293 -0.96 32.00 2.83
C LYS A 293 -1.84 32.79 1.87
N LEU A 294 -1.36 33.05 0.65
CA LEU A 294 -2.11 33.79 -0.38
C LEU A 294 -3.41 33.08 -0.77
N LEU A 295 -3.39 31.75 -0.95
CA LEU A 295 -4.59 30.98 -1.29
C LEU A 295 -5.63 31.06 -0.17
N CYS A 296 -5.22 30.88 1.08
CA CYS A 296 -6.12 31.05 2.23
C CYS A 296 -6.69 32.47 2.33
N GLU A 297 -5.89 33.51 2.07
CA GLU A 297 -6.35 34.91 2.03
C GLU A 297 -7.35 35.17 0.89
N CYS A 298 -7.21 34.46 -0.23
CA CYS A 298 -8.15 34.47 -1.34
C CYS A 298 -9.36 33.53 -1.14
N ASN A 299 -9.60 33.03 0.09
CA ASN A 299 -10.66 32.09 0.43
C ASN A 299 -10.60 30.73 -0.29
N PHE A 300 -9.43 30.32 -0.76
CA PHE A 300 -9.18 28.96 -1.20
C PHE A 300 -8.61 28.15 -0.03
N PRO A 301 -9.34 27.19 0.54
CA PRO A 301 -8.81 26.34 1.62
C PRO A 301 -7.64 25.52 1.08
N SER A 302 -6.43 25.82 1.52
CA SER A 302 -5.22 25.12 1.09
C SER A 302 -4.42 24.60 2.28
N ILE A 303 -3.73 23.47 2.05
CA ILE A 303 -2.78 22.89 3.00
C ILE A 303 -1.45 22.73 2.29
N CYS A 304 -0.36 23.03 2.99
CA CYS A 304 1.00 22.97 2.46
C CYS A 304 1.79 21.82 3.09
N ILE A 305 2.40 20.98 2.25
CA ILE A 305 3.33 19.92 2.67
C ILE A 305 4.69 20.22 2.05
N HIS A 306 5.76 20.27 2.85
CA HIS A 306 7.11 20.54 2.34
C HIS A 306 8.23 19.81 3.10
N SER A 307 9.43 19.79 2.54
CA SER A 307 10.61 19.07 3.06
C SER A 307 11.03 19.48 4.47
N GLY A 308 10.78 20.74 4.86
CA GLY A 308 11.09 21.25 6.20
C GLY A 308 10.13 20.86 7.34
N MET A 309 9.02 20.18 7.05
CA MET A 309 8.09 19.70 8.10
C MET A 309 8.61 18.41 8.73
N THR A 310 8.33 18.24 10.02
CA THR A 310 8.53 16.96 10.69
C THR A 310 7.57 15.90 10.12
N GLN A 311 7.93 14.64 10.27
CA GLN A 311 7.12 13.54 9.77
C GLN A 311 5.77 13.41 10.50
N GLU A 312 5.72 13.85 11.77
CA GLU A 312 4.51 13.90 12.58
C GLU A 312 3.54 14.95 12.04
N GLU A 313 4.02 16.17 11.72
CA GLU A 313 3.21 17.22 11.12
C GLU A 313 2.65 16.82 9.74
N ARG A 314 3.42 16.08 8.94
CA ARG A 314 2.94 15.57 7.65
C ARG A 314 1.83 14.55 7.81
N SER A 315 1.95 13.66 8.80
CA SER A 315 0.98 12.59 9.05
C SER A 315 -0.40 13.10 9.49
N VAL A 316 -0.48 14.31 10.06
CA VAL A 316 -1.74 14.96 10.45
C VAL A 316 -2.49 15.54 9.25
N ILE A 317 -1.78 15.84 8.16
CA ILE A 317 -2.34 16.44 6.95
C ILE A 317 -2.92 15.38 6.01
N TYR A 318 -2.35 14.17 6.03
CA TYR A 318 -2.84 13.00 5.30
C TYR A 318 -4.07 12.38 5.98
#